data_AF-A0A518E1Z4-F1
#
_entry.id   AF-A0A518E1Z4-F1
#
_cell.length_a   1.000
_cell.length_b   1.000
_cell.length_c   1.000
_cell.angle_alpha   90.00
_cell.angle_beta   90.00
_cell.angle_gamma   90.00
#
_symmetry.space_group_name_H-M   'P 1'
#
loop_
_entity.id
_entity.type
_entity.pdbx_description
1 polymer ?
#
loop_
_entity_poly.entity_id
_entity_poly.type
_entity_poly.pdbx_seq_one_letter_code
_entity_poly.pdbx_strand_id
1 'polypeptide(L)'
;MSPSNKTRTVTCRMGVPARSRFPDCSRTDVARKQETQSPRPALSHCFRLTRRAGGPIVRGLEARDPLVSVTRERAGQSSIAPQKNAYFRGAKVDFPTSALLLLLCLLAVGCRQDMADQPHLEPLEASDFFPNGMASRPLVEGTVARGHLRIDKAYFEGQVDGKPVEQLPWEKVATALHLDGSPEQTRAHVLERGRERFNIFCSACHDQTGSGQGMVVQRGFPAPPTYHSDRLRAAPDGHFYDVITRGFGRMSDYADQIPPADRWAIVSYIRALQLSQHAAASELSPADRKALQAEAPAP
;
A
#
# COMPACT_ATOMS: atom_id res chain seq x y z
N MET A 1 43.08 1.68 -49.76
CA MET A 1 44.16 2.37 -49.01
C MET A 1 43.69 2.65 -47.59
N SER A 2 44.59 2.46 -46.62
CA SER A 2 44.39 2.34 -45.17
C SER A 2 43.64 3.46 -44.45
N PRO A 3 43.01 3.17 -43.28
CA PRO A 3 42.63 4.18 -42.31
C PRO A 3 43.83 4.57 -41.42
N SER A 4 44.03 5.87 -41.21
CA SER A 4 45.06 6.43 -40.34
C SER A 4 44.56 6.52 -38.89
N ASN A 5 45.22 5.79 -38.00
CA ASN A 5 44.95 5.69 -36.57
C ASN A 5 45.57 6.89 -35.83
N LYS A 6 44.77 7.72 -35.15
CA LYS A 6 45.26 8.83 -34.32
C LYS A 6 45.25 8.42 -32.84
N THR A 7 46.43 8.05 -32.34
CA THR A 7 46.72 7.84 -30.92
C THR A 7 46.74 9.18 -30.18
N ARG A 8 45.94 9.33 -29.12
CA ARG A 8 45.96 10.50 -28.23
C ARG A 8 46.76 10.17 -26.98
N THR A 9 47.93 10.81 -26.86
CA THR A 9 48.80 10.75 -25.69
C THR A 9 48.27 11.70 -24.61
N VAL A 10 47.99 11.18 -23.41
CA VAL A 10 47.66 11.98 -22.23
C VAL A 10 48.92 12.15 -21.40
N THR A 11 49.46 13.36 -21.37
CA THR A 11 50.57 13.75 -20.49
C THR A 11 50.01 14.24 -19.16
N CYS A 12 50.25 13.48 -18.08
CA CYS A 12 50.05 13.93 -16.70
C CYS A 12 51.09 14.99 -16.32
N ARG A 13 50.64 16.13 -15.76
CA ARG A 13 51.51 17.13 -15.13
C ARG A 13 51.23 17.16 -13.62
N MET A 14 52.28 16.92 -12.84
CA MET A 14 52.32 16.93 -11.37
C MET A 14 52.72 18.32 -10.82
N GLY A 15 52.20 18.69 -9.64
CA GLY A 15 52.64 19.82 -8.78
C GLY A 15 51.47 20.64 -8.18
N VAL A 16 50.87 20.39 -6.99
CA VAL A 16 51.33 20.52 -5.55
C VAL A 16 51.15 21.97 -4.99
N PRO A 17 50.76 22.25 -3.70
CA PRO A 17 49.77 21.64 -2.76
C PRO A 17 49.01 22.66 -1.83
N ALA A 18 48.32 22.13 -0.79
CA ALA A 18 47.93 22.71 0.52
C ALA A 18 46.69 23.65 0.58
N ARG A 19 45.75 23.63 1.55
CA ARG A 19 45.54 22.95 2.84
C ARG A 19 44.08 23.23 3.27
N SER A 20 43.30 22.25 3.68
CA SER A 20 42.26 22.46 4.71
C SER A 20 41.95 21.14 5.42
N ARG A 21 42.03 21.19 6.74
CA ARG A 21 42.06 20.07 7.69
C ARG A 21 40.71 19.34 7.74
N PHE A 22 40.74 18.03 7.55
CA PHE A 22 39.76 17.10 8.13
C PHE A 22 40.54 16.19 9.10
N PRO A 23 40.06 15.97 10.34
CA PRO A 23 40.70 15.02 11.23
C PRO A 23 40.41 13.58 10.76
N ASP A 24 41.50 12.86 10.55
CA ASP A 24 41.60 11.44 10.23
C ASP A 24 41.13 10.62 11.46
N CYS A 25 39.96 9.98 11.35
CA CYS A 25 39.55 8.92 12.27
C CYS A 25 40.02 7.57 11.71
N SER A 26 41.33 7.31 11.82
CA SER A 26 41.90 5.98 11.63
C SER A 26 42.41 5.43 12.97
N ARG A 27 42.03 4.17 13.22
CA ARG A 27 42.49 3.27 14.29
C ARG A 27 42.09 3.62 15.73
N THR A 28 41.00 3.00 16.16
CA THR A 28 40.96 2.37 17.48
C THR A 28 40.82 0.87 17.29
N ASP A 29 41.83 0.13 17.75
CA ASP A 29 41.84 -1.33 17.83
C ASP A 29 40.66 -1.83 18.67
N VAL A 30 39.62 -2.35 18.02
CA VAL A 30 38.62 -3.17 18.71
C VAL A 30 39.17 -4.59 18.78
N ALA A 31 39.72 -4.91 19.95
CA ALA A 31 40.08 -6.26 20.33
C ALA A 31 38.90 -7.22 20.05
N ARG A 32 39.15 -8.19 19.18
CA ARG A 32 38.26 -9.30 18.87
C ARG A 32 38.04 -10.13 20.14
N LYS A 33 36.97 -9.86 20.90
CA LYS A 33 36.45 -10.82 21.88
C LYS A 33 35.85 -11.99 21.09
N GLN A 34 36.58 -13.10 21.07
CA GLN A 34 36.03 -14.39 20.68
C GLN A 34 34.95 -14.76 21.69
N GLU A 35 33.70 -14.79 21.25
CA GLU A 35 32.59 -15.31 22.03
C GLU A 35 32.68 -16.84 21.99
N THR A 36 33.22 -17.41 23.06
CA THR A 36 33.28 -18.86 23.28
C THR A 36 31.86 -19.38 23.43
N GLN A 37 31.40 -20.12 22.42
CA GLN A 37 30.14 -20.83 22.42
C GLN A 37 30.21 -21.97 23.46
N SER A 38 29.57 -21.79 24.61
CA SER A 38 29.45 -22.82 25.63
C SER A 38 28.30 -23.80 25.27
N PRO A 39 28.50 -25.12 25.31
CA PRO A 39 27.47 -26.10 24.96
C PRO A 39 26.43 -26.20 26.07
N ARG A 40 25.15 -25.95 25.74
CA ARG A 40 24.03 -26.20 26.67
C ARG A 40 23.68 -27.69 26.68
N PRO A 41 23.46 -28.31 27.85
CA PRO A 41 23.13 -29.73 27.94
C PRO A 41 21.69 -30.00 27.46
N ALA A 42 21.54 -31.10 26.72
CA ALA A 42 20.27 -31.67 26.33
C ALA A 42 19.54 -32.25 27.55
N LEU A 43 18.37 -31.69 27.88
CA LEU A 43 17.42 -32.33 28.78
C LEU A 43 16.21 -32.78 27.97
N SER A 44 16.19 -34.09 27.76
CA SER A 44 15.08 -34.86 27.20
C SER A 44 13.99 -35.00 28.27
N HIS A 45 12.83 -34.40 28.05
CA HIS A 45 11.62 -34.75 28.78
C HIS A 45 10.56 -35.25 27.80
N CYS A 46 10.32 -36.55 27.85
CA CYS A 46 9.18 -37.26 27.27
C CYS A 46 7.86 -36.59 27.67
N PHE A 47 7.16 -35.99 26.70
CA PHE A 47 5.74 -35.73 26.83
C PHE A 47 4.97 -36.89 26.23
N ARG A 48 4.42 -37.74 27.10
CA ARG A 48 3.67 -38.94 26.76
C ARG A 48 2.25 -38.53 26.35
N LEU A 49 1.91 -38.73 25.07
CA LEU A 49 0.56 -38.62 24.52
C LEU A 49 -0.38 -39.64 25.18
N THR A 50 -1.43 -39.17 25.84
CA THR A 50 -2.64 -39.97 26.11
C THR A 50 -3.76 -39.47 25.21
N ARG A 51 -4.18 -40.34 24.28
CA ARG A 51 -5.39 -40.16 23.47
C ARG A 51 -6.61 -40.20 24.39
N ARG A 52 -7.51 -39.23 24.26
CA ARG A 52 -8.91 -39.38 24.68
C ARG A 52 -9.82 -39.07 23.50
N ALA A 53 -10.64 -40.05 23.16
CA ALA A 53 -11.61 -40.02 22.07
C ALA A 53 -12.80 -39.11 22.41
N GLY A 54 -13.35 -38.45 21.39
CA GLY A 54 -14.63 -37.71 21.45
C GLY A 54 -14.90 -37.01 20.11
N GLY A 55 -16.03 -37.35 19.48
CA GLY A 55 -16.42 -37.00 18.10
C GLY A 55 -16.89 -35.55 17.87
N PRO A 56 -17.59 -35.30 16.75
CA PRO A 56 -17.45 -34.08 15.95
C PRO A 56 -18.34 -32.92 16.40
N ILE A 57 -17.81 -31.70 16.34
CA ILE A 57 -18.60 -30.46 16.41
C ILE A 57 -18.78 -29.95 14.98
N VAL A 58 -19.94 -30.25 14.41
CA VAL A 58 -20.52 -29.52 13.28
C VAL A 58 -21.39 -28.40 13.86
N ARG A 59 -21.04 -27.14 13.63
CA ARG A 59 -22.00 -26.03 13.59
C ARG A 59 -21.58 -25.01 12.54
N GLY A 60 -22.49 -24.83 11.58
CA GLY A 60 -22.39 -23.88 10.49
C GLY A 60 -22.40 -22.43 10.99
N LEU A 61 -21.74 -21.61 10.18
CA LEU A 61 -21.81 -20.17 10.20
C LEU A 61 -22.93 -19.77 9.23
N GLU A 62 -24.07 -19.35 9.74
CA GLU A 62 -25.11 -18.67 8.94
C GLU A 62 -25.25 -17.21 9.42
N ALA A 63 -25.70 -16.42 8.45
CA ALA A 63 -25.63 -14.97 8.34
C ALA A 63 -26.28 -14.17 9.49
N ARG A 64 -25.71 -12.98 9.72
CA ARG A 64 -26.34 -11.80 10.37
C ARG A 64 -26.59 -10.80 9.23
N ASP A 65 -27.74 -10.19 8.99
CA ASP A 65 -28.76 -9.48 9.81
C ASP A 65 -30.14 -9.60 9.06
N PRO A 66 -31.31 -9.04 9.48
CA PRO A 66 -31.56 -7.91 10.40
C PRO A 66 -32.83 -7.98 11.29
N LEU A 67 -32.99 -6.94 12.13
CA LEU A 67 -34.25 -6.39 12.68
C LEU A 67 -35.26 -7.35 13.34
N VAL A 68 -35.30 -7.37 14.69
CA VAL A 68 -36.54 -7.67 15.43
C VAL A 68 -36.71 -6.74 16.63
N SER A 69 -37.83 -6.03 16.59
CA SER A 69 -38.46 -5.23 17.63
C SER A 69 -38.73 -6.01 18.92
N VAL A 70 -38.22 -5.52 20.04
CA VAL A 70 -38.59 -6.04 21.37
C VAL A 70 -39.91 -5.40 21.80
N THR A 71 -40.94 -6.24 21.88
CA THR A 71 -42.24 -5.95 22.48
C THR A 71 -42.12 -5.80 23.99
N ARG A 72 -42.69 -4.73 24.54
CA ARG A 72 -42.75 -4.44 25.98
C ARG A 72 -44.05 -5.00 26.56
N GLU A 73 -43.95 -6.04 27.39
CA GLU A 73 -45.08 -6.53 28.20
C GLU A 73 -45.46 -5.52 29.30
N ARG A 74 -46.77 -5.34 29.46
CA ARG A 74 -47.42 -4.59 30.54
C ARG A 74 -47.43 -5.43 31.81
N ALA A 75 -46.91 -4.88 32.91
CA ALA A 75 -47.17 -5.36 34.26
C ALA A 75 -47.52 -4.19 35.19
N GLY A 76 -48.71 -4.28 35.79
CA GLY A 76 -49.00 -3.81 37.15
C GLY A 76 -49.00 -2.31 37.44
N GLN A 77 -50.18 -1.69 37.35
CA GLN A 77 -50.49 -0.46 38.09
C GLN A 77 -50.66 -0.78 39.57
N SER A 78 -49.74 -0.32 40.42
CA SER A 78 -50.01 -0.09 41.84
C SER A 78 -50.17 1.42 42.06
N SER A 79 -51.31 1.80 42.63
CA SER A 79 -51.64 3.17 42.97
C SER A 79 -50.86 3.59 44.23
N ILE A 80 -49.80 4.38 44.05
CA ILE A 80 -49.17 5.12 45.15
C ILE A 80 -49.69 6.56 45.09
N ALA A 81 -50.29 7.00 46.19
CA ALA A 81 -50.81 8.36 46.37
C ALA A 81 -49.72 9.43 46.16
N PRO A 82 -50.06 10.64 45.71
CA PRO A 82 -49.08 11.69 45.47
C PRO A 82 -48.56 12.22 46.82
N GLN A 83 -47.36 11.81 47.22
CA GLN A 83 -46.62 12.59 48.20
C GLN A 83 -46.23 13.90 47.53
N LYS A 84 -46.71 14.99 48.13
CA LYS A 84 -46.39 16.37 47.74
C LYS A 84 -44.86 16.51 47.84
N ASN A 85 -44.18 16.48 46.70
CA ASN A 85 -42.76 16.77 46.62
C ASN A 85 -42.54 18.15 47.24
N ALA A 86 -41.88 18.16 48.39
CA ALA A 86 -41.36 19.37 48.98
C ALA A 86 -40.57 20.09 47.89
N TYR A 87 -40.99 21.32 47.67
CA TYR A 87 -40.46 22.29 46.74
C TYR A 87 -38.92 22.35 46.91
N PHE A 88 -38.17 21.58 46.13
CA PHE A 88 -36.74 21.82 45.94
C PHE A 88 -36.66 23.15 45.20
N ARG A 89 -36.59 24.24 45.98
CA ARG A 89 -36.16 25.54 45.48
C ARG A 89 -34.84 25.28 44.77
N GLY A 90 -34.83 25.41 43.45
CA GLY A 90 -33.61 25.42 42.66
C GLY A 90 -32.71 26.50 43.23
N ALA A 91 -31.72 26.09 44.01
CA ALA A 91 -30.60 26.96 44.33
C ALA A 91 -29.97 27.29 42.99
N LYS A 92 -30.11 28.55 42.55
CA LYS A 92 -29.23 29.08 41.51
C LYS A 92 -27.84 29.04 42.12
N VAL A 93 -27.07 28.03 41.76
CA VAL A 93 -25.66 27.95 42.12
C VAL A 93 -24.98 28.97 41.22
N ASP A 94 -24.92 30.22 41.67
CA ASP A 94 -24.16 31.27 41.02
C ASP A 94 -22.68 30.91 41.19
N PHE A 95 -22.16 30.03 40.32
CA PHE A 95 -20.72 29.79 40.24
C PHE A 95 -20.09 31.12 39.86
N PRO A 96 -19.25 31.73 40.73
CA PRO A 96 -18.62 32.98 40.38
C PRO A 96 -17.77 32.72 39.13
N THR A 97 -17.93 33.55 38.10
CA THR A 97 -17.13 33.48 36.87
C THR A 97 -15.63 33.39 37.17
N SER A 98 -15.20 33.98 38.28
CA SER A 98 -13.84 33.87 38.84
C SER A 98 -13.40 32.45 39.21
N ALA A 99 -14.30 31.58 39.72
CA ALA A 99 -13.96 30.19 40.05
C ALA A 99 -13.81 29.33 38.79
N LEU A 100 -14.61 29.61 37.74
CA LEU A 100 -14.46 28.96 36.45
C LEU A 100 -13.16 29.39 35.75
N LEU A 101 -12.80 30.69 35.83
CA LEU A 101 -11.54 31.22 35.35
C LEU A 101 -10.32 30.64 36.09
N LEU A 102 -10.37 30.53 37.42
CA LEU A 102 -9.33 29.90 38.23
C LEU A 102 -9.14 28.42 37.89
N LEU A 103 -10.23 27.68 37.70
CA LEU A 103 -10.18 26.28 37.26
C LEU A 103 -9.55 26.16 35.85
N LEU A 104 -9.91 27.05 34.92
CA LEU A 104 -9.33 27.06 33.57
C LEU A 104 -7.83 27.36 33.59
N CYS A 105 -7.40 28.32 34.41
CA CYS A 105 -5.98 28.65 34.59
C CYS A 105 -5.20 27.49 35.20
N LEU A 106 -5.76 26.78 36.19
CA LEU A 106 -5.14 25.60 36.78
C LEU A 106 -5.00 24.45 35.77
N LEU A 107 -6.00 24.25 34.91
CA LEU A 107 -5.95 23.26 33.83
C LEU A 107 -4.91 23.64 32.77
N ALA A 108 -4.76 24.92 32.43
CA ALA A 108 -3.76 25.40 31.47
C ALA A 108 -2.31 25.21 31.97
N VAL A 109 -2.06 25.35 33.28
CA VAL A 109 -0.73 25.14 33.88
C VAL A 109 -0.32 23.66 33.92
N GLY A 110 -1.30 22.75 33.90
CA GLY A 110 -1.06 21.30 33.83
C GLY A 110 -0.66 20.79 32.44
N CYS A 111 -0.84 21.57 31.38
CA CYS A 111 -0.44 21.20 30.03
C CYS A 111 1.08 21.36 29.85
N ARG A 112 1.84 20.30 30.14
CA ARG A 112 3.28 20.21 29.84
C ARG A 112 3.50 19.48 28.52
N GLN A 113 4.31 20.06 27.64
CA GLN A 113 4.65 19.52 26.32
C GLN A 113 6.12 19.03 26.27
N ASP A 114 6.67 18.65 27.44
CA ASP A 114 8.11 18.37 27.64
C ASP A 114 8.67 17.26 26.72
N MET A 115 7.81 16.43 26.13
CA MET A 115 8.19 15.36 25.19
C MET A 115 7.33 15.34 23.91
N ALA A 116 6.63 16.43 23.62
CA ALA A 116 5.83 16.51 22.40
C ALA A 116 6.67 16.85 21.17
N ASP A 117 7.72 17.63 21.37
CA ASP A 117 8.83 17.77 20.45
C ASP A 117 10.05 17.07 21.07
N GLN A 118 10.56 16.07 20.38
CA GLN A 118 11.63 15.21 20.89
C GLN A 118 12.90 15.48 20.08
N PRO A 119 14.10 15.38 20.69
CA PRO A 119 15.37 15.65 20.01
C PRO A 119 15.81 14.48 19.10
N HIS A 120 14.93 14.01 18.22
CA HIS A 120 15.21 13.06 17.15
C HIS A 120 14.42 13.47 15.91
N LEU A 121 14.89 13.07 14.74
CA LEU A 121 14.21 13.39 13.49
C LEU A 121 13.16 12.33 13.15
N GLU A 122 11.91 12.75 13.01
CA GLU A 122 10.81 11.92 12.52
C GLU A 122 10.80 11.84 10.98
N PRO A 123 10.15 10.81 10.39
CA PRO A 123 9.96 10.75 8.94
C PRO A 123 9.23 12.00 8.43
N LEU A 124 9.80 12.64 7.40
CA LEU A 124 9.29 13.86 6.76
C LEU A 124 9.33 15.13 7.64
N GLU A 125 10.03 15.09 8.78
CA GLU A 125 10.27 16.29 9.58
C GLU A 125 11.22 17.26 8.88
N ALA A 126 11.07 18.55 9.18
CA ALA A 126 12.03 19.56 8.78
C ALA A 126 13.36 19.37 9.52
N SER A 127 14.47 19.78 8.91
CA SER A 127 15.79 19.74 9.55
C SER A 127 16.59 20.98 9.21
N ASP A 128 17.07 21.67 10.24
CA ASP A 128 17.91 22.87 10.10
C ASP A 128 19.38 22.53 9.77
N PHE A 129 19.76 21.26 9.82
CA PHE A 129 21.14 20.82 9.54
C PHE A 129 21.45 20.80 8.04
N PHE A 130 20.47 20.47 7.19
CA PHE A 130 20.67 20.33 5.75
C PHE A 130 20.14 21.54 4.97
N PRO A 131 20.83 22.01 3.91
CA PRO A 131 20.43 23.21 3.17
C PRO A 131 19.03 23.18 2.54
N ASN A 132 18.50 21.98 2.28
CA ASN A 132 17.18 21.78 1.68
C ASN A 132 16.08 21.54 2.73
N GLY A 133 16.37 21.67 4.03
CA GLY A 133 15.39 21.54 5.10
C GLY A 133 14.85 20.12 5.33
N MET A 134 15.36 19.11 4.62
CA MET A 134 14.82 17.74 4.69
C MET A 134 15.60 16.87 5.67
N ALA A 135 14.91 16.32 6.68
CA ALA A 135 15.43 15.24 7.51
C ALA A 135 15.60 13.94 6.71
N SER A 136 14.60 13.58 5.89
CA SER A 136 14.65 12.40 5.03
C SER A 136 15.62 12.61 3.87
N ARG A 137 16.75 11.92 3.89
CA ARG A 137 17.80 12.06 2.87
C ARG A 137 17.56 11.12 1.68
N PRO A 138 17.85 11.55 0.44
CA PRO A 138 17.86 10.64 -0.69
C PRO A 138 18.94 9.57 -0.48
N LEU A 139 18.66 8.37 -0.97
CA LEU A 139 19.63 7.28 -1.00
C LEU A 139 20.78 7.61 -1.95
N VAL A 140 21.97 7.10 -1.65
CA VAL A 140 23.11 7.20 -2.58
C VAL A 140 22.85 6.29 -3.77
N GLU A 141 23.14 6.80 -4.97
CA GLU A 141 22.90 6.06 -6.21
C GLU A 141 23.63 4.71 -6.24
N GLY A 142 22.97 3.68 -6.76
CA GLY A 142 23.50 2.31 -6.80
C GLY A 142 23.51 1.55 -5.48
N THR A 143 23.02 2.13 -4.37
CA THR A 143 22.87 1.39 -3.11
C THR A 143 21.70 0.40 -3.16
N VAL A 144 21.94 -0.83 -2.69
CA VAL A 144 20.91 -1.88 -2.61
C VAL A 144 20.68 -2.23 -1.15
N ALA A 145 19.49 -1.92 -0.64
CA ALA A 145 19.09 -2.27 0.72
C ALA A 145 18.89 -3.78 0.87
N ARG A 146 19.14 -4.32 2.07
CA ARG A 146 18.86 -5.73 2.38
C ARG A 146 17.37 -6.03 2.13
N GLY A 147 17.08 -7.13 1.43
CA GLY A 147 15.71 -7.51 1.05
C GLY A 147 15.18 -6.82 -0.21
N HIS A 148 15.88 -5.81 -0.74
CA HIS A 148 15.49 -5.10 -1.97
C HIS A 148 16.33 -5.54 -3.19
N LEU A 149 16.89 -6.73 -3.15
CA LEU A 149 17.65 -7.27 -4.27
C LEU A 149 16.69 -7.66 -5.41
N ARG A 150 16.64 -6.83 -6.46
CA ARG A 150 15.76 -7.00 -7.62
C ARG A 150 16.43 -7.82 -8.74
N ILE A 151 16.74 -9.08 -8.47
CA ILE A 151 17.41 -9.98 -9.45
C ILE A 151 16.49 -10.48 -10.55
N ASP A 152 15.21 -10.68 -10.24
CA ASP A 152 14.21 -11.16 -11.19
C ASP A 152 13.71 -10.00 -12.06
N LYS A 153 14.42 -9.73 -13.15
CA LYS A 153 14.08 -8.64 -14.08
C LYS A 153 12.68 -8.79 -14.67
N ALA A 154 12.23 -10.03 -14.93
CA ALA A 154 10.89 -10.27 -15.43
C ALA A 154 9.84 -9.73 -14.46
N TYR A 155 10.02 -9.93 -13.15
CA TYR A 155 9.08 -9.50 -12.13
C TYR A 155 9.24 -8.02 -11.72
N PHE A 156 10.47 -7.53 -11.58
CA PHE A 156 10.75 -6.18 -11.06
C PHE A 156 10.87 -5.09 -12.13
N GLU A 157 11.16 -5.45 -13.37
CA GLU A 157 11.30 -4.51 -14.50
C GLU A 157 10.25 -4.77 -15.59
N GLY A 158 9.51 -5.88 -15.55
CA GLY A 158 8.54 -6.23 -16.58
C GLY A 158 9.18 -6.65 -17.91
N GLN A 159 10.47 -6.98 -17.92
CA GLN A 159 11.22 -7.30 -19.14
C GLN A 159 12.24 -8.43 -18.93
N VAL A 160 12.50 -9.17 -20.00
CA VAL A 160 13.56 -10.19 -20.09
C VAL A 160 14.37 -9.89 -21.36
N ASP A 161 15.68 -9.77 -21.22
CA ASP A 161 16.60 -9.44 -22.33
C ASP A 161 16.18 -8.17 -23.12
N GLY A 162 15.65 -7.18 -22.41
CA GLY A 162 15.17 -5.91 -22.99
C GLY A 162 13.84 -6.01 -23.74
N LYS A 163 13.18 -7.17 -23.73
CA LYS A 163 11.85 -7.36 -24.29
C LYS A 163 10.82 -7.40 -23.16
N PRO A 164 9.66 -6.73 -23.30
CA PRO A 164 8.61 -6.82 -22.30
C PRO A 164 8.13 -8.26 -22.14
N VAL A 165 7.77 -8.63 -20.91
CA VAL A 165 7.15 -9.93 -20.64
C VAL A 165 5.75 -9.96 -21.26
N GLU A 166 5.43 -11.01 -22.00
CA GLU A 166 4.14 -11.13 -22.68
C GLU A 166 2.97 -11.29 -21.70
N GLN A 167 3.17 -12.09 -20.65
CA GLN A 167 2.12 -12.49 -19.72
C GLN A 167 2.46 -12.20 -18.27
N LEU A 168 1.45 -11.78 -17.52
CA LEU A 168 1.53 -11.52 -16.10
C LEU A 168 1.98 -12.77 -15.31
N PRO A 169 2.97 -12.64 -14.41
CA PRO A 169 3.48 -13.75 -13.62
C PRO A 169 2.58 -14.08 -12.42
N TRP A 170 1.41 -14.68 -12.67
CA TRP A 170 0.33 -14.86 -11.68
C TRP A 170 0.78 -15.46 -10.35
N GLU A 171 1.56 -16.54 -10.39
CA GLU A 171 2.03 -17.23 -9.19
C GLU A 171 2.94 -16.33 -8.34
N LYS A 172 3.88 -15.62 -8.97
CA LYS A 172 4.79 -14.70 -8.27
C LYS A 172 4.03 -13.54 -7.64
N VAL A 173 3.01 -13.02 -8.32
CA VAL A 173 2.16 -11.94 -7.80
C VAL A 173 1.35 -12.44 -6.60
N ALA A 174 0.74 -13.62 -6.70
CA ALA A 174 -0.01 -14.22 -5.59
C ALA A 174 0.88 -14.45 -4.35
N THR A 175 2.09 -15.01 -4.56
CA THR A 175 3.07 -15.18 -3.46
C THR A 175 3.50 -13.85 -2.85
N ALA A 176 3.78 -12.84 -3.67
CA ALA A 176 4.19 -11.52 -3.18
C ALA A 176 3.08 -10.77 -2.42
N LEU A 177 1.82 -11.05 -2.75
CA LEU A 177 0.65 -10.54 -2.03
C LEU A 177 0.24 -11.42 -0.83
N HIS A 178 0.98 -12.50 -0.55
CA HIS A 178 0.69 -13.46 0.52
C HIS A 178 -0.73 -14.05 0.41
N LEU A 179 -1.13 -14.41 -0.80
CA LEU A 179 -2.44 -15.00 -1.07
C LEU A 179 -2.36 -16.53 -1.07
N ASP A 180 -3.24 -17.14 -0.28
CA ASP A 180 -3.43 -18.59 -0.22
C ASP A 180 -4.74 -18.99 -0.91
N GLY A 181 -4.83 -20.22 -1.41
CA GLY A 181 -6.04 -20.78 -1.99
C GLY A 181 -5.84 -21.40 -3.37
N SER A 182 -6.94 -21.71 -4.05
CA SER A 182 -6.89 -22.24 -5.41
C SER A 182 -6.38 -21.17 -6.40
N PRO A 183 -5.88 -21.57 -7.59
CA PRO A 183 -5.48 -20.62 -8.63
C PRO A 183 -6.62 -19.67 -9.06
N GLU A 184 -7.87 -20.11 -9.01
CA GLU A 184 -9.03 -19.27 -9.31
C GLU A 184 -9.26 -18.21 -8.23
N GLN A 185 -9.22 -18.63 -6.96
CA GLN A 185 -9.39 -17.72 -5.81
C GLN A 185 -8.29 -16.66 -5.77
N THR A 186 -7.02 -17.08 -5.92
CA THR A 186 -5.89 -16.15 -5.92
C THR A 186 -5.96 -15.17 -7.10
N ARG A 187 -6.35 -15.61 -8.30
CA ARG A 187 -6.60 -14.71 -9.45
C ARG A 187 -7.70 -13.69 -9.17
N ALA A 188 -8.81 -14.11 -8.58
CA ALA A 188 -9.89 -13.20 -8.19
C ALA A 188 -9.41 -12.14 -7.18
N HIS A 189 -8.61 -12.54 -6.19
CA HIS A 189 -8.01 -11.62 -5.22
C HIS A 189 -7.01 -10.65 -5.87
N VAL A 190 -6.15 -11.12 -6.79
CA VAL A 190 -5.23 -10.26 -7.54
C VAL A 190 -6.02 -9.24 -8.38
N LEU A 191 -7.11 -9.66 -9.02
CA LEU A 191 -7.94 -8.78 -9.83
C LEU A 191 -8.63 -7.70 -8.98
N GLU A 192 -9.20 -8.10 -7.83
CA GLU A 192 -9.83 -7.16 -6.90
C GLU A 192 -8.82 -6.15 -6.34
N ARG A 193 -7.63 -6.63 -5.97
CA ARG A 193 -6.52 -5.76 -5.56
C ARG A 193 -6.12 -4.80 -6.68
N GLY A 194 -6.06 -5.29 -7.92
CA GLY A 194 -5.80 -4.51 -9.11
C GLY A 194 -6.82 -3.39 -9.31
N ARG A 195 -8.11 -3.71 -9.16
CA ARG A 195 -9.22 -2.75 -9.21
C ARG A 195 -9.06 -1.65 -8.17
N GLU A 196 -8.82 -2.03 -6.90
CA GLU A 196 -8.62 -1.10 -5.80
C GLU A 196 -7.48 -0.12 -6.12
N ARG A 197 -6.32 -0.66 -6.51
CA ARG A 197 -5.12 0.14 -6.79
C ARG A 197 -5.26 1.01 -8.04
N PHE A 198 -5.89 0.50 -9.09
CA PHE A 198 -6.22 1.28 -10.28
C PHE A 198 -7.14 2.45 -9.95
N ASN A 199 -8.16 2.23 -9.13
CA ASN A 199 -9.09 3.28 -8.72
C ASN A 199 -8.40 4.38 -7.90
N ILE A 200 -7.42 4.04 -7.06
CA ILE A 200 -6.65 4.99 -6.27
C ILE A 200 -5.69 5.82 -7.13
N PHE A 201 -4.90 5.16 -8.00
CA PHE A 201 -3.76 5.81 -8.66
C PHE A 201 -4.01 6.20 -10.11
N CYS A 202 -4.81 5.43 -10.86
CA CYS A 202 -4.89 5.53 -12.31
C CYS A 202 -6.19 6.20 -12.79
N SER A 203 -7.31 5.96 -12.10
CA SER A 203 -8.64 6.39 -12.55
C SER A 203 -8.80 7.92 -12.69
N ALA A 204 -8.03 8.71 -11.94
CA ALA A 204 -8.06 10.16 -12.02
C ALA A 204 -7.74 10.70 -13.44
N CYS A 205 -6.88 10.00 -14.18
CA CYS A 205 -6.54 10.34 -15.57
C CYS A 205 -7.15 9.35 -16.57
N HIS A 206 -7.16 8.06 -16.26
CA HIS A 206 -7.60 7.01 -17.18
C HIS A 206 -9.09 6.70 -17.13
N ASP A 207 -9.84 7.33 -16.22
CA ASP A 207 -11.21 6.99 -15.81
C ASP A 207 -11.38 5.53 -15.33
N GLN A 208 -12.55 5.20 -14.78
CA GLN A 208 -12.83 3.87 -14.23
C GLN A 208 -13.02 2.79 -15.30
N THR A 209 -13.32 3.20 -16.54
CA THR A 209 -13.55 2.31 -17.68
C THR A 209 -12.31 2.14 -18.56
N GLY A 210 -11.25 2.92 -18.33
CA GLY A 210 -10.04 2.89 -19.14
C GLY A 210 -10.14 3.66 -20.46
N SER A 211 -11.10 4.58 -20.59
CA SER A 211 -11.30 5.35 -21.83
C SER A 211 -10.31 6.51 -21.98
N GLY A 212 -9.65 6.92 -20.89
CA GLY A 212 -8.72 8.05 -20.89
C GLY A 212 -9.38 9.41 -20.67
N GLN A 213 -10.61 9.44 -20.15
CA GLN A 213 -11.41 10.65 -19.94
C GLN A 213 -11.59 10.97 -18.45
N GLY A 214 -10.57 10.69 -17.64
CA GLY A 214 -10.59 10.94 -16.20
C GLY A 214 -10.77 12.41 -15.85
N MET A 215 -11.09 12.69 -14.58
CA MET A 215 -11.38 14.06 -14.13
C MET A 215 -10.23 15.04 -14.37
N VAL A 216 -8.97 14.59 -14.32
CA VAL A 216 -7.80 15.42 -14.60
C VAL A 216 -7.76 15.85 -16.07
N VAL A 217 -8.17 14.97 -16.98
CA VAL A 217 -8.23 15.24 -18.43
C VAL A 217 -9.32 16.26 -18.74
N GLN A 218 -10.48 16.11 -18.12
CA GLN A 218 -11.61 17.05 -18.27
C GLN A 218 -11.26 18.48 -17.81
N ARG A 219 -10.18 18.64 -17.02
CA ARG A 219 -9.67 19.93 -16.55
C ARG A 219 -8.50 20.47 -17.39
N GLY A 220 -8.24 19.88 -18.56
CA GLY A 220 -7.28 20.40 -19.54
C GLY A 220 -5.94 19.66 -19.62
N PHE A 221 -5.75 18.58 -18.86
CA PHE A 221 -4.59 17.71 -19.05
C PHE A 221 -4.73 16.88 -20.34
N PRO A 222 -3.65 16.64 -21.11
CA PRO A 222 -3.73 15.81 -22.31
C PRO A 222 -4.27 14.40 -22.00
N ALA A 223 -5.27 13.96 -22.77
CA ALA A 223 -5.88 12.66 -22.57
C ALA A 223 -4.85 11.53 -22.79
N PRO A 224 -4.71 10.57 -21.85
CA PRO A 224 -3.98 9.35 -22.13
C PRO A 224 -4.72 8.51 -23.18
N PRO A 225 -4.02 7.61 -23.89
CA PRO A 225 -4.68 6.70 -24.83
C PRO A 225 -5.67 5.78 -24.12
N THR A 226 -6.78 5.47 -24.78
CA THR A 226 -7.72 4.44 -24.30
C THR A 226 -7.09 3.05 -24.32
N TYR A 227 -7.29 2.29 -23.23
CA TYR A 227 -6.83 0.91 -23.15
C TYR A 227 -7.49 -0.03 -24.16
N HIS A 228 -8.64 0.39 -24.72
CA HIS A 228 -9.45 -0.38 -25.68
C HIS A 228 -8.90 -0.34 -27.11
N SER A 229 -7.92 0.53 -27.38
CA SER A 229 -7.29 0.58 -28.71
C SER A 229 -6.56 -0.73 -29.05
N ASP A 230 -6.66 -1.18 -30.31
CA ASP A 230 -6.03 -2.42 -30.78
C ASP A 230 -4.53 -2.49 -30.45
N ARG A 231 -3.84 -1.35 -30.59
CA ARG A 231 -2.41 -1.23 -30.25
C ARG A 231 -2.14 -1.59 -28.78
N LEU A 232 -2.96 -1.13 -27.85
CA LEU A 232 -2.77 -1.41 -26.42
C LEU A 232 -3.31 -2.78 -26.02
N ARG A 233 -4.34 -3.29 -26.70
CA ARG A 233 -4.79 -4.67 -26.49
C ARG A 233 -3.72 -5.68 -26.92
N ALA A 234 -3.05 -5.42 -28.04
CA ALA A 234 -1.94 -6.24 -28.55
C ALA A 234 -0.58 -5.98 -27.85
N ALA A 235 -0.47 -4.96 -26.99
CA ALA A 235 0.76 -4.71 -26.26
C ALA A 235 1.00 -5.83 -25.23
N PRO A 236 2.25 -6.22 -24.93
CA PRO A 236 2.58 -7.21 -23.90
C PRO A 236 2.30 -6.68 -22.48
N ASP A 237 2.02 -7.57 -21.51
CA ASP A 237 1.74 -7.18 -20.12
C ASP A 237 2.86 -6.35 -19.48
N GLY A 238 4.12 -6.70 -19.81
CA GLY A 238 5.31 -5.98 -19.38
C GLY A 238 5.35 -4.52 -19.82
N HIS A 239 4.69 -4.15 -20.94
CA HIS A 239 4.60 -2.76 -21.36
C HIS A 239 3.84 -1.90 -20.34
N PHE A 240 2.72 -2.40 -19.83
CA PHE A 240 1.93 -1.69 -18.84
C PHE A 240 2.66 -1.59 -17.50
N TYR A 241 3.28 -2.69 -17.06
CA TYR A 241 4.12 -2.69 -15.86
C TYR A 241 5.23 -1.64 -15.96
N ASP A 242 5.85 -1.56 -17.13
CA ASP A 242 6.94 -0.65 -17.40
C ASP A 242 6.51 0.82 -17.36
N VAL A 243 5.41 1.13 -18.04
CA VAL A 243 4.82 2.48 -18.05
C VAL A 243 4.48 2.93 -16.63
N ILE A 244 3.97 2.04 -15.78
CA ILE A 244 3.71 2.37 -14.36
C ILE A 244 5.02 2.61 -13.60
N THR A 245 6.07 1.84 -13.91
CA THR A 245 7.35 1.87 -13.18
C THR A 245 8.27 3.02 -13.57
N ARG A 246 8.34 3.37 -14.86
CA ARG A 246 9.26 4.38 -15.40
C ARG A 246 8.58 5.62 -15.96
N GLY A 247 7.25 5.64 -15.99
CA GLY A 247 6.47 6.67 -16.67
C GLY A 247 6.50 6.51 -18.19
N PHE A 248 5.65 7.27 -18.89
CA PHE A 248 5.63 7.29 -20.36
C PHE A 248 5.02 8.58 -20.89
N GLY A 249 5.78 9.31 -21.72
CA GLY A 249 5.33 10.56 -22.32
C GLY A 249 5.02 11.62 -21.25
N ARG A 250 3.72 11.90 -21.02
CA ARG A 250 3.25 12.84 -20.00
C ARG A 250 2.88 12.17 -18.67
N MET A 251 2.83 10.84 -18.63
CA MET A 251 2.55 10.08 -17.42
C MET A 251 3.82 9.96 -16.58
N SER A 252 3.77 10.43 -15.33
CA SER A 252 4.84 10.28 -14.34
C SER A 252 5.04 8.81 -13.97
N ASP A 253 6.21 8.49 -13.40
CA ASP A 253 6.44 7.20 -12.77
C ASP A 253 5.68 7.07 -11.43
N TYR A 254 5.40 5.82 -11.05
CA TYR A 254 4.72 5.46 -9.80
C TYR A 254 5.53 4.44 -8.98
N ALA A 255 6.84 4.33 -9.23
CA ALA A 255 7.66 3.25 -8.67
C ALA A 255 7.76 3.29 -7.15
N ASP A 256 7.75 4.49 -6.58
CA ASP A 256 7.88 4.75 -5.14
C ASP A 256 6.54 4.62 -4.40
N GLN A 257 5.41 4.85 -5.08
CA GLN A 257 4.07 4.83 -4.50
C GLN A 257 3.41 3.45 -4.62
N ILE A 258 3.71 2.69 -5.68
CA ILE A 258 3.03 1.42 -6.00
C ILE A 258 4.05 0.27 -5.98
N PRO A 259 3.96 -0.68 -5.03
CA PRO A 259 4.86 -1.84 -4.97
C PRO A 259 4.79 -2.74 -6.22
N PRO A 260 5.85 -3.51 -6.54
CA PRO A 260 5.88 -4.39 -7.72
C PRO A 260 4.67 -5.31 -7.88
N ALA A 261 4.21 -5.93 -6.80
CA ALA A 261 3.06 -6.83 -6.83
C ALA A 261 1.75 -6.09 -7.19
N ASP A 262 1.55 -4.89 -6.62
CA ASP A 262 0.39 -4.05 -6.90
C ASP A 262 0.43 -3.50 -8.33
N ARG A 263 1.62 -3.20 -8.88
CA ARG A 263 1.76 -2.82 -10.30
C ARG A 263 1.27 -3.93 -11.23
N TRP A 264 1.69 -5.18 -10.99
CA TRP A 264 1.15 -6.32 -11.75
C TRP A 264 -0.35 -6.52 -11.53
N ALA A 265 -0.84 -6.36 -10.31
CA ALA A 265 -2.28 -6.44 -10.04
C ALA A 265 -3.07 -5.42 -10.88
N ILE A 266 -2.58 -4.18 -10.99
CA ILE A 266 -3.15 -3.14 -11.88
C ILE A 266 -3.14 -3.60 -13.34
N VAL A 267 -2.03 -4.19 -13.83
CA VAL A 267 -1.96 -4.73 -15.20
C VAL A 267 -3.06 -5.77 -15.43
N SER A 268 -3.30 -6.66 -14.45
CA SER A 268 -4.39 -7.65 -14.55
C SER A 268 -5.76 -6.99 -14.68
N TYR A 269 -6.00 -5.90 -13.94
CA TYR A 269 -7.23 -5.14 -14.02
C TYR A 269 -7.37 -4.37 -15.35
N ILE A 270 -6.28 -3.85 -15.90
CA ILE A 270 -6.29 -3.26 -17.25
C ILE A 270 -6.74 -4.29 -18.29
N ARG A 271 -6.28 -5.55 -18.19
CA ARG A 271 -6.76 -6.64 -19.06
C ARG A 271 -8.23 -6.95 -18.89
N ALA A 272 -8.74 -6.91 -17.66
CA ALA A 272 -10.16 -7.07 -17.41
C ALA A 272 -10.99 -5.92 -18.02
N LEU A 273 -10.50 -4.67 -17.96
CA LEU A 273 -11.13 -3.54 -18.64
C LEU A 273 -11.15 -3.74 -20.16
N GLN A 274 -10.03 -4.18 -20.75
CA GLN A 274 -9.98 -4.48 -22.19
C GLN A 274 -10.97 -5.59 -22.59
N LEU A 275 -11.14 -6.60 -21.74
CA LEU A 275 -12.11 -7.67 -21.98
C LEU A 275 -13.55 -7.17 -21.84
N SER A 276 -13.84 -6.27 -20.89
CA SER A 276 -15.22 -5.80 -20.64
C SER A 276 -15.85 -5.09 -21.84
N GLN A 277 -15.05 -4.46 -22.70
CA GLN A 277 -15.55 -3.78 -23.92
C GLN A 277 -15.44 -4.63 -25.19
N HIS A 278 -14.80 -5.79 -25.12
CA HIS A 278 -14.47 -6.60 -26.30
C HIS A 278 -14.68 -8.11 -26.11
N ALA A 279 -15.48 -8.51 -25.14
CA ALA A 279 -15.86 -9.90 -24.95
C ALA A 279 -16.72 -10.37 -26.12
N ALA A 280 -16.34 -11.48 -26.76
CA ALA A 280 -17.16 -12.08 -27.79
C ALA A 280 -18.41 -12.71 -27.15
N ALA A 281 -19.59 -12.45 -27.71
CA ALA A 281 -20.84 -13.00 -27.17
C ALA A 281 -20.83 -14.55 -27.08
N SER A 282 -20.05 -15.22 -27.93
CA SER A 282 -19.84 -16.67 -27.91
C SER A 282 -19.06 -17.18 -26.70
N GLU A 283 -18.22 -16.35 -26.08
CA GLU A 283 -17.38 -16.69 -24.92
C GLU A 283 -18.13 -16.50 -23.59
N LEU A 284 -19.28 -15.82 -23.63
CA LEU A 284 -20.12 -15.59 -22.46
C LEU A 284 -20.77 -16.90 -21.97
N SER A 285 -20.94 -16.99 -20.65
CA SER A 285 -21.64 -18.12 -20.04
C SER A 285 -23.08 -18.21 -20.58
N PRO A 286 -23.72 -19.40 -20.56
CA PRO A 286 -25.11 -19.51 -20.99
C PRO A 286 -26.07 -18.57 -20.24
N ALA A 287 -25.78 -18.29 -18.96
CA ALA A 287 -26.54 -17.35 -18.15
C ALA A 287 -26.36 -15.90 -18.65
N ASP A 288 -25.12 -15.48 -18.90
CA ASP A 288 -24.81 -14.12 -19.38
C ASP A 288 -25.35 -13.88 -20.80
N ARG A 289 -25.27 -14.90 -21.68
CA ARG A 289 -25.88 -14.82 -23.01
C ARG A 289 -27.39 -14.64 -22.95
N LYS A 290 -28.06 -15.36 -22.03
CA LYS A 290 -29.51 -15.23 -21.84
C LYS A 290 -29.86 -13.84 -21.30
N ALA A 291 -29.08 -13.31 -20.37
CA ALA A 291 -29.26 -11.95 -19.85
C ALA A 291 -29.09 -10.90 -20.96
N LEU A 292 -28.03 -11.01 -21.76
CA LEU A 292 -27.77 -10.13 -22.90
C LEU A 292 -28.91 -10.15 -23.93
N GLN A 293 -29.46 -11.33 -24.22
CA GLN A 293 -30.60 -11.50 -25.13
C GLN A 293 -31.90 -10.92 -24.56
N ALA A 294 -32.05 -10.87 -23.23
CA ALA A 294 -33.22 -10.30 -22.56
C ALA A 294 -33.16 -8.77 -22.47
N GLU A 295 -31.97 -8.17 -22.45
CA GLU A 295 -31.74 -6.72 -22.47
C GLU A 295 -31.70 -6.12 -23.88
N ALA A 296 -31.52 -6.94 -24.92
CA ALA A 296 -31.62 -6.48 -26.29
C ALA A 296 -33.05 -5.91 -26.53
N PRO A 297 -33.19 -4.63 -26.95
CA PRO A 297 -34.50 -4.08 -27.24
C PRO A 297 -35.19 -4.94 -28.31
N ALA A 298 -36.47 -5.26 -28.08
CA ALA A 298 -37.29 -5.96 -29.06
C ALA A 298 -37.26 -5.20 -30.40
N PRO A 299 -37.23 -5.93 -31.54
CA PRO A 299 -37.06 -5.33 -32.87
C PRO A 299 -38.17 -4.34 -33.23
#